data_AF-A0AAV5U8M2-F1
#
_entry.id   AF-A0AAV5U8M2-F1
#
_cell.length_a   1.000
_cell.length_b   1.000
_cell.length_c   1.000
_cell.angle_alpha   90.00
_cell.angle_beta   90.00
_cell.angle_gamma   90.00
#
_symmetry.space_group_name_H-M   'P 1'
#
loop_
_entity.id
_entity.type
_entity.pdbx_description
1 polymer ?
#
loop_
_entity_poly.entity_id
_entity_poly.type
_entity_poly.pdbx_seq_one_letter_code
_entity_poly.pdbx_strand_id
1 'polypeptide(L)'
;ITERRHSEGLVGPLFACIIADQFKRIRDGDRFWYENPDVFSPMQLQQIKKSSLSRLLCDNDDDITRVQRHAFMYPGNSTQLYEKCENLPEMNLSVFSSCCDSGCEGSSVTEEELPVRRHRRTLGGCEEEGVKHADGHEWTKDKCTKCKSEGGTVWCAVTC
;
A
#
# COMPACT_ATOMS: atom_id res chain seq x y z
N ILE A 1 -7.88 -16.42 32.16
CA ILE A 1 -9.01 -16.12 31.24
C ILE A 1 -10.06 -17.22 31.43
N THR A 2 -11.30 -16.87 31.78
CA THR A 2 -12.35 -17.81 32.23
C THR A 2 -13.41 -18.12 31.16
N GLU A 3 -13.71 -17.16 30.27
CA GLU A 3 -14.68 -17.35 29.19
C GLU A 3 -14.17 -18.27 28.08
N ARG A 4 -15.08 -18.98 27.41
CA ARG A 4 -14.76 -19.77 26.22
C ARG A 4 -14.43 -18.86 25.06
N ARG A 5 -13.44 -19.26 24.25
CA ARG A 5 -13.01 -18.53 23.05
C ARG A 5 -14.07 -18.57 21.96
N HIS A 6 -14.07 -17.56 21.10
CA HIS A 6 -14.81 -17.60 19.84
C HIS A 6 -14.26 -18.70 18.93
N SER A 7 -15.09 -19.30 18.05
CA SER A 7 -14.67 -20.36 17.13
C SER A 7 -13.51 -19.96 16.21
N GLU A 8 -13.52 -18.70 15.75
CA GLU A 8 -12.52 -18.11 14.85
C GLU A 8 -11.57 -17.15 15.60
N GLY A 9 -11.45 -17.26 16.91
CA GLY A 9 -10.73 -16.29 17.74
C GLY A 9 -9.97 -16.91 18.90
N LEU A 10 -9.05 -16.13 19.46
CA LEU A 10 -8.19 -16.58 20.57
C LEU A 10 -8.70 -16.14 21.95
N VAL A 11 -9.74 -15.30 22.00
CA VAL A 11 -10.29 -14.71 23.23
C VAL A 11 -11.80 -14.92 23.33
N GLY A 12 -12.32 -14.83 24.56
CA GLY A 12 -13.77 -14.88 24.83
C GLY A 12 -14.47 -13.55 24.55
N PRO A 13 -15.83 -13.53 24.59
CA PRO A 13 -16.64 -12.38 24.19
C PRO A 13 -16.28 -11.06 24.91
N LEU A 14 -16.01 -11.11 26.22
CA LEU A 14 -15.69 -9.90 26.99
C LEU A 14 -14.38 -9.28 26.51
N PHE A 15 -13.32 -10.08 26.40
CA PHE A 15 -12.03 -9.59 25.91
C PHE A 15 -12.09 -9.22 24.43
N ALA A 16 -12.86 -9.93 23.60
CA ALA A 16 -13.07 -9.55 22.21
C ALA A 16 -13.68 -8.13 22.10
N CYS A 17 -14.70 -7.84 22.90
CA CYS A 17 -15.34 -6.52 22.95
C CYS A 17 -14.34 -5.43 23.39
N ILE A 18 -13.65 -5.64 24.51
CA ILE A 18 -12.70 -4.66 25.06
C ILE A 18 -11.56 -4.41 24.06
N ILE A 19 -10.94 -5.47 23.54
CA ILE A 19 -9.83 -5.36 22.59
C ILE A 19 -10.28 -4.65 21.32
N ALA A 20 -11.40 -5.07 20.72
CA ALA A 20 -11.91 -4.44 19.49
C ALA A 20 -12.26 -2.96 19.70
N ASP A 21 -12.88 -2.59 20.82
CA ASP A 21 -13.19 -1.20 21.15
C ASP A 21 -11.92 -0.36 21.28
N GLN A 22 -10.87 -0.88 21.94
CA GLN A 22 -9.59 -0.16 22.04
C GLN A 22 -8.90 -0.03 20.67
N PHE A 23 -8.81 -1.11 19.88
CA PHE A 23 -8.21 -1.07 18.54
C PHE A 23 -8.98 -0.14 17.58
N LYS A 24 -10.31 -0.08 17.69
CA LYS A 24 -11.12 0.85 16.92
C LYS A 24 -10.82 2.30 17.31
N ARG A 25 -10.75 2.61 18.61
CA ARG A 25 -10.48 3.98 19.09
C ARG A 25 -9.11 4.48 18.66
N ILE A 26 -8.06 3.64 18.75
CA ILE A 26 -6.73 4.04 18.30
C ILE A 26 -6.66 4.24 16.78
N ARG A 27 -7.39 3.43 16.01
CA ARG A 27 -7.45 3.57 14.55
C ARG A 27 -8.22 4.82 14.14
N ASP A 28 -9.47 4.93 14.58
CA ASP A 28 -10.39 6.00 14.18
C ASP A 28 -9.99 7.37 14.78
N GLY A 29 -9.28 7.37 15.90
CA GLY A 29 -8.80 8.58 16.58
C GLY A 29 -7.41 9.05 16.14
N ASP A 30 -6.69 8.27 15.33
CA ASP A 30 -5.37 8.65 14.84
C ASP A 30 -5.48 9.45 13.53
N ARG A 31 -5.11 10.73 13.60
CA ARG A 31 -5.06 11.61 12.43
C ARG A 31 -4.10 11.09 11.36
N PHE A 32 -3.04 10.40 11.77
CA PHE A 32 -1.99 9.86 10.90
C PHE A 32 -2.18 8.37 10.60
N TRP A 33 -3.37 7.80 10.87
CA TRP A 33 -3.68 6.45 10.43
C TRP A 33 -3.39 6.31 8.93
N TYR A 34 -2.59 5.31 8.56
CA TYR A 34 -1.98 5.23 7.23
C TYR A 34 -2.98 5.11 6.07
N GLU A 35 -4.22 4.69 6.33
CA GLU A 35 -5.28 4.62 5.31
C GLU A 35 -6.14 5.89 5.25
N ASN A 36 -5.91 6.87 6.12
CA ASN A 36 -6.61 8.15 6.04
C ASN A 36 -6.24 8.87 4.74
N PRO A 37 -7.19 9.61 4.14
CA PRO A 37 -6.88 10.50 3.02
C PRO A 37 -5.73 11.45 3.38
N ASP A 38 -4.95 11.80 2.37
CA ASP A 38 -3.86 12.78 2.46
C ASP A 38 -2.66 12.38 3.34
N VAL A 39 -2.67 11.20 4.00
CA VAL A 39 -1.49 10.68 4.73
C VAL A 39 -0.47 10.08 3.77
N PHE A 40 -0.93 9.26 2.83
CA PHE A 40 -0.13 8.69 1.76
C PHE A 40 -0.84 8.87 0.42
N SER A 41 -0.07 9.02 -0.66
CA SER A 41 -0.64 8.97 -2.01
C SER A 41 -1.23 7.57 -2.29
N PRO A 42 -2.20 7.44 -3.22
CA PRO A 42 -2.75 6.13 -3.58
C PRO A 42 -1.67 5.12 -4.00
N MET A 43 -0.61 5.58 -4.68
CA MET A 43 0.52 4.75 -5.07
C MET A 43 1.36 4.30 -3.87
N GLN A 44 1.66 5.21 -2.94
CA GLN A 44 2.38 4.88 -1.71
C GLN A 44 1.59 3.88 -0.87
N LEU A 45 0.28 4.10 -0.68
CA LEU A 45 -0.58 3.19 0.07
C LEU A 45 -0.64 1.79 -0.57
N GLN A 46 -0.67 1.71 -1.90
CA GLN A 46 -0.63 0.43 -2.61
C GLN A 46 0.67 -0.33 -2.35
N GLN A 47 1.83 0.36 -2.30
CA GLN A 47 3.10 -0.26 -1.97
C GLN A 47 3.15 -0.69 -0.49
N ILE A 48 2.66 0.13 0.44
CA ILE A 48 2.56 -0.22 1.87
C ILE A 48 1.72 -1.50 2.06
N LYS A 49 0.62 -1.65 1.32
CA LYS A 49 -0.26 -2.84 1.41
C LYS A 49 0.38 -4.15 0.93
N LYS A 50 1.54 -4.11 0.27
CA LYS A 50 2.34 -5.31 -0.06
C LYS A 50 3.17 -5.81 1.11
N SER A 51 3.37 -5.00 2.14
CA SER A 51 4.19 -5.37 3.30
C SER A 51 3.62 -6.60 4.01
N SER A 52 4.51 -7.47 4.48
CA SER A 52 4.17 -8.63 5.30
C SER A 52 5.26 -8.88 6.32
N LEU A 53 4.91 -9.46 7.47
CA LEU A 53 5.90 -9.83 8.48
C LEU A 53 6.92 -10.83 7.92
N SER A 54 6.49 -11.75 7.06
CA SER A 54 7.37 -12.72 6.40
C SER A 54 8.41 -12.03 5.51
N ARG A 55 8.01 -10.99 4.78
CA ARG A 55 8.92 -10.20 3.97
C ARG A 55 9.89 -9.39 4.83
N LEU A 56 9.41 -8.80 5.91
CA LEU A 56 10.25 -8.09 6.88
C LEU A 56 11.37 -8.99 7.41
N LEU A 57 11.07 -10.25 7.73
CA LEU A 57 12.08 -11.22 8.17
C LEU A 57 13.11 -11.51 7.07
N CYS A 58 12.67 -11.73 5.82
CA CYS A 58 13.57 -11.95 4.70
C CYS A 58 14.51 -10.77 4.41
N ASP A 59 14.02 -9.53 4.58
CA ASP A 59 14.81 -8.33 4.25
C ASP A 59 15.84 -7.96 5.32
N ASN A 60 15.73 -8.52 6.54
CA ASN A 60 16.51 -8.08 7.71
C ASN A 60 17.33 -9.19 8.39
N ASP A 61 17.25 -10.43 7.91
CA ASP A 61 18.00 -11.56 8.46
C ASP A 61 19.00 -12.08 7.44
N ASP A 62 20.21 -12.42 7.90
CA ASP A 62 21.32 -12.80 7.03
C ASP A 62 21.17 -14.23 6.47
N ASP A 63 20.45 -15.12 7.17
CA ASP A 63 20.40 -16.56 6.87
C ASP A 63 18.97 -17.08 6.57
N ILE A 64 17.94 -16.24 6.68
CA ILE A 64 16.57 -16.60 6.30
C ILE A 64 16.38 -16.48 4.79
N THR A 65 16.45 -17.61 4.09
CA THR A 65 16.16 -17.69 2.64
C THR A 65 14.77 -18.22 2.31
N ARG A 66 14.09 -18.83 3.30
CA ARG A 66 12.76 -19.41 3.15
C ARG A 66 11.90 -19.10 4.37
N VAL A 67 10.66 -18.71 4.11
CA VAL A 67 9.70 -18.33 5.15
C VAL A 67 8.29 -18.79 4.79
N GLN A 68 7.44 -18.88 5.81
CA GLN A 68 6.01 -19.07 5.60
C GLN A 68 5.34 -17.78 5.12
N ARG A 69 4.52 -17.83 4.06
CA ARG A 69 3.81 -16.65 3.52
C ARG A 69 2.99 -15.87 4.56
N HIS A 70 2.28 -16.60 5.43
CA HIS A 70 1.39 -16.04 6.44
C HIS A 70 1.97 -16.28 7.84
N ALA A 71 2.86 -15.41 8.31
CA ALA A 71 3.63 -15.61 9.56
C ALA A 71 2.80 -15.91 10.82
N PHE A 72 1.52 -15.51 10.87
CA PHE A 72 0.64 -15.74 12.02
C PHE A 72 -0.15 -17.07 11.97
N MET A 73 -0.18 -17.75 10.83
CA MET A 73 -0.80 -19.08 10.73
C MET A 73 0.14 -20.11 11.37
N TYR A 74 -0.39 -21.05 12.15
CA TYR A 74 0.40 -22.19 12.64
C TYR A 74 0.12 -23.42 11.76
N PRO A 75 1.05 -23.84 10.89
CA PRO A 75 0.84 -24.98 9.99
C PRO A 75 1.19 -26.34 10.63
N GLY A 76 1.43 -26.37 11.94
CA GLY A 76 2.02 -27.52 12.61
C GLY A 76 3.54 -27.58 12.39
N ASN A 77 4.11 -28.78 12.47
CA ASN A 77 5.56 -28.99 12.39
C ASN A 77 6.08 -29.08 10.94
N SER A 78 5.24 -28.80 9.94
CA SER A 78 5.61 -28.94 8.53
C SER A 78 6.22 -27.65 7.99
N THR A 79 7.41 -27.76 7.41
CA THR A 79 8.09 -26.69 6.67
C THR A 79 7.74 -26.68 5.18
N GLN A 80 6.83 -27.56 4.72
CA GLN A 80 6.47 -27.67 3.30
C GLN A 80 5.82 -26.39 2.74
N LEU A 81 5.20 -25.58 3.61
CA LEU A 81 4.56 -24.33 3.23
C LEU A 81 5.54 -23.15 3.15
N TYR A 82 6.83 -23.38 3.44
CA TYR A 82 7.82 -22.32 3.38
C TYR A 82 8.23 -22.11 1.93
N GLU A 83 8.08 -20.89 1.43
CA GLU A 83 8.52 -20.48 0.09
C GLU A 83 9.83 -19.69 0.18
N LYS A 84 10.51 -19.52 -0.95
CA LYS A 84 11.70 -18.67 -1.01
C LYS A 84 11.31 -17.20 -0.81
N CYS A 85 12.17 -16.43 -0.16
CA CYS A 85 11.98 -14.99 0.03
C CYS A 85 11.74 -14.23 -1.29
N GLU A 86 12.39 -14.65 -2.38
CA GLU A 86 12.22 -14.13 -3.75
C GLU A 86 10.77 -14.20 -4.27
N ASN A 87 9.94 -15.12 -3.75
CA ASN A 87 8.55 -15.29 -4.18
C ASN A 87 7.58 -14.39 -3.40
N LEU A 88 8.05 -13.69 -2.35
CA LEU A 88 7.22 -12.78 -1.58
C LEU A 88 7.11 -11.41 -2.27
N PRO A 89 5.93 -10.76 -2.23
CA PRO A 89 5.79 -9.40 -2.74
C PRO A 89 6.74 -8.42 -2.04
N GLU A 90 7.40 -7.58 -2.83
CA GLU A 90 8.28 -6.52 -2.34
C GLU A 90 7.57 -5.16 -2.40
N MET A 91 7.86 -4.31 -1.42
CA MET A 91 7.43 -2.92 -1.45
C MET A 91 8.38 -2.10 -2.32
N ASN A 92 7.87 -1.47 -3.38
CA ASN A 92 8.70 -0.55 -4.15
C ASN A 92 8.80 0.81 -3.42
N LEU A 93 9.97 1.15 -2.91
CA LEU A 93 10.24 2.40 -2.20
C LEU A 93 10.41 3.62 -3.11
N SER A 94 10.59 3.44 -4.43
CA SER A 94 10.76 4.55 -5.38
C SER A 94 9.54 5.47 -5.44
N VAL A 95 8.36 5.02 -4.98
CA VAL A 95 7.15 5.86 -4.92
C VAL A 95 7.22 6.91 -3.79
N PHE A 96 8.24 6.86 -2.93
CA PHE A 96 8.49 7.83 -1.87
C PHE A 96 9.61 8.82 -2.22
N SER A 97 10.35 8.61 -3.31
CA SER A 97 11.32 9.59 -3.76
C SER A 97 10.59 10.77 -4.39
N SER A 98 10.83 11.98 -3.89
CA SER A 98 10.49 13.20 -4.60
C SER A 98 11.53 13.45 -5.69
N CYS A 99 11.09 13.63 -6.93
CA CYS A 99 11.92 14.17 -8.01
C CYS A 99 12.16 15.68 -7.77
N CYS A 100 12.63 16.09 -6.59
CA CYS A 100 12.79 17.50 -6.21
C CYS A 100 13.68 17.76 -4.99
N ASP A 101 14.36 16.77 -4.38
CA ASP A 101 15.55 17.14 -3.60
C ASP A 101 16.62 17.50 -4.62
N SER A 102 16.78 18.80 -4.85
CA SER A 102 17.82 19.41 -5.69
C SER A 102 19.25 19.17 -5.16
N GLY A 103 19.43 18.21 -4.26
CA GLY A 103 20.67 17.45 -4.05
C GLY A 103 20.88 16.33 -5.10
N CYS A 104 19.93 16.13 -6.01
CA CYS A 104 20.05 15.32 -7.23
C CYS A 104 19.76 16.24 -8.45
N GLU A 105 20.74 17.09 -8.79
CA GLU A 105 20.88 18.00 -9.96
C GLU A 105 19.74 18.14 -11.01
N GLY A 106 19.22 19.38 -11.20
CA GLY A 106 18.82 19.87 -12.54
C GLY A 106 17.50 20.67 -12.73
N SER A 107 17.49 21.96 -12.33
CA SER A 107 16.84 23.15 -12.95
C SER A 107 15.33 23.25 -13.32
N SER A 108 14.64 24.13 -12.57
CA SER A 108 13.78 25.30 -12.97
C SER A 108 12.56 25.17 -13.92
N VAL A 109 11.38 25.66 -13.50
CA VAL A 109 10.73 26.96 -13.87
C VAL A 109 9.26 27.01 -13.35
N THR A 110 8.80 28.25 -13.09
CA THR A 110 7.61 28.80 -12.41
C THR A 110 6.33 29.01 -13.26
N GLU A 111 5.27 29.51 -12.60
CA GLU A 111 3.99 30.17 -13.04
C GLU A 111 2.72 29.29 -12.95
N GLU A 112 1.82 29.46 -11.96
CA GLU A 112 0.66 30.40 -11.89
C GLU A 112 -0.34 30.16 -13.06
N GLU A 113 -1.64 29.81 -12.96
CA GLU A 113 -2.78 30.17 -12.07
C GLU A 113 -3.95 29.13 -12.18
N LEU A 114 -4.87 29.16 -11.20
CA LEU A 114 -6.12 28.36 -11.01
C LEU A 114 -7.37 28.98 -11.72
N PRO A 115 -8.65 28.58 -11.49
CA PRO A 115 -9.34 27.29 -11.67
C PRO A 115 -10.75 27.43 -12.36
N VAL A 116 -11.37 26.36 -12.90
CA VAL A 116 -12.84 26.28 -13.09
C VAL A 116 -13.40 24.87 -12.81
N ARG A 117 -14.29 24.77 -11.82
CA ARG A 117 -15.12 23.59 -11.49
C ARG A 117 -16.36 23.48 -12.40
N ARG A 118 -16.66 22.28 -12.92
CA ARG A 118 -18.04 21.77 -13.12
C ARG A 118 -18.12 20.24 -12.93
N HIS A 119 -19.06 19.79 -12.11
CA HIS A 119 -19.46 18.39 -11.93
C HIS A 119 -20.32 17.87 -13.10
N ARG A 120 -20.16 16.61 -13.53
CA ARG A 120 -21.14 15.49 -13.34
C ARG A 120 -20.89 14.25 -14.27
N ARG A 121 -20.76 13.08 -13.61
CA ARG A 121 -21.02 11.65 -13.99
C ARG A 121 -20.27 10.95 -15.14
N THR A 122 -19.21 10.23 -14.72
CA THR A 122 -18.88 8.80 -14.92
C THR A 122 -19.04 8.17 -16.32
N LEU A 123 -17.94 8.16 -17.07
CA LEU A 123 -17.49 7.07 -17.93
C LEU A 123 -16.12 6.63 -17.41
N GLY A 124 -15.90 5.31 -17.33
CA GLY A 124 -14.75 4.68 -16.67
C GLY A 124 -13.42 5.27 -17.16
N GLY A 125 -12.77 6.00 -16.28
CA GLY A 125 -11.48 6.61 -16.51
C GLY A 125 -10.91 7.00 -15.16
N CYS A 126 -9.60 6.84 -14.99
CA CYS A 126 -8.91 7.28 -13.80
C CYS A 126 -8.45 8.74 -13.95
N GLU A 127 -8.35 9.45 -12.84
CA GLU A 127 -7.85 10.83 -12.80
C GLU A 127 -6.51 10.83 -12.06
N GLU A 128 -5.45 11.27 -12.73
CA GLU A 128 -4.11 11.41 -12.16
C GLU A 128 -3.65 12.87 -12.32
N GLU A 129 -3.34 13.55 -11.21
CA GLU A 129 -2.83 14.94 -11.24
C GLU A 129 -3.71 15.93 -12.03
N GLY A 130 -5.02 15.70 -12.06
CA GLY A 130 -6.00 16.51 -12.80
C GLY A 130 -6.14 16.15 -14.28
N VAL A 131 -5.37 15.19 -14.78
CA VAL A 131 -5.50 14.64 -16.13
C VAL A 131 -6.42 13.42 -16.09
N LYS A 132 -7.45 13.42 -16.95
CA LYS A 132 -8.37 12.29 -17.08
C LYS A 132 -7.87 11.33 -18.14
N HIS A 133 -7.69 10.08 -17.74
CA HIS A 133 -7.30 8.99 -18.62
C HIS A 133 -8.51 8.08 -18.81
N ALA A 134 -8.84 7.75 -20.07
CA ALA A 134 -9.89 6.78 -20.36
C ALA A 134 -9.42 5.36 -19.93
N ASP A 135 -10.36 4.47 -19.61
CA ASP A 135 -10.01 3.08 -19.29
C ASP A 135 -9.22 2.41 -20.43
N GLY A 136 -8.13 1.73 -20.08
CA GLY A 136 -7.17 1.14 -21.01
C GLY A 136 -6.15 2.10 -21.63
N HIS A 137 -6.24 3.41 -21.36
CA HIS A 137 -5.25 4.39 -21.84
C HIS A 137 -3.91 4.18 -21.12
N GLU A 138 -2.81 4.15 -21.87
CA GLU A 138 -1.43 4.07 -21.36
C GLU A 138 -0.70 5.39 -21.64
N TRP A 139 -0.03 5.94 -20.64
CA TRP A 139 0.73 7.18 -20.74
C TRP A 139 2.08 7.07 -20.03
N THR A 140 3.01 7.94 -20.38
CA THR A 140 4.31 8.06 -19.71
C THR A 140 4.22 9.26 -18.76
N LYS A 141 4.27 9.01 -17.46
CA LYS A 141 4.19 10.05 -16.42
C LYS A 141 5.50 10.84 -16.36
N ASP A 142 6.61 10.12 -16.31
CA ASP A 142 7.97 10.68 -16.32
C ASP A 142 8.86 9.83 -17.24
N LYS A 143 10.10 10.26 -17.49
CA LYS A 143 11.09 9.51 -18.31
C LYS A 143 11.22 8.02 -17.94
N CYS A 144 10.90 7.70 -16.69
CA CYS A 144 11.04 6.40 -16.08
C CYS A 144 9.72 5.69 -15.78
N THR A 145 8.56 6.33 -15.92
CA THR A 145 7.31 5.82 -15.33
C THR A 145 6.23 5.71 -16.40
N LYS A 146 5.78 4.48 -16.68
CA LYS A 146 4.63 4.21 -17.55
C LYS A 146 3.40 3.87 -16.72
N CYS A 147 2.28 4.51 -17.02
CA CYS A 147 1.03 4.39 -16.30
C CYS A 147 -0.09 3.92 -17.24
N LYS A 148 -1.06 3.17 -16.71
CA LYS A 148 -2.27 2.78 -17.43
C LYS A 148 -3.52 2.94 -16.55
N SER A 149 -4.66 3.25 -17.17
CA SER A 149 -5.97 3.26 -16.50
C SER A 149 -6.57 1.87 -16.58
N GLU A 150 -6.98 1.28 -15.47
CA GLU A 150 -7.71 0.02 -15.46
C GLU A 150 -8.73 -0.01 -14.32
N GLY A 151 -10.02 -0.13 -14.68
CA GLY A 151 -11.12 -0.17 -13.71
C GLY A 151 -11.31 1.12 -12.92
N GLY A 152 -10.97 2.27 -13.51
CA GLY A 152 -10.98 3.58 -12.83
C GLY A 152 -9.83 3.80 -11.85
N THR A 153 -8.83 2.92 -11.85
CA THR A 153 -7.60 3.03 -11.03
C THR A 153 -6.39 3.24 -11.94
N VAL A 154 -5.45 4.08 -11.53
CA VAL A 154 -4.16 4.28 -12.21
C VAL A 154 -3.19 3.18 -11.79
N TRP A 155 -2.50 2.59 -12.76
CA TRP A 155 -1.43 1.60 -12.55
C TRP A 155 -0.14 2.09 -13.17
N CYS A 156 0.84 2.49 -12.36
CA CYS A 156 2.14 2.93 -12.83
C CYS A 156 3.24 1.91 -12.51
N ALA A 157 4.11 1.67 -13.49
CA ALA A 157 5.31 0.87 -13.37
C ALA A 157 6.53 1.72 -13.78
N VAL A 158 7.62 1.55 -13.03
CA VAL A 158 8.91 2.13 -13.41
C VAL A 158 9.53 1.23 -14.48
N THR A 159 9.85 1.80 -15.64
CA THR A 159 10.40 1.11 -16.82
C THR A 159 11.77 1.64 -17.25
N CYS A 160 12.38 2.48 -16.41
CA CYS A 160 13.84 2.58 -16.36
C CYS A 160 14.34 1.65 -15.24
#